data_AF-A0A956BL75-F1
#
_entry.id   AF-A0A956BL75-F1
#
_cell.length_a   1.000
_cell.length_b   1.000
_cell.length_c   1.000
_cell.angle_alpha   90.00
_cell.angle_beta   90.00
_cell.angle_gamma   90.00
#
_symmetry.space_group_name_H-M   'P 1'
#
loop_
_entity.id
_entity.type
_entity.pdbx_description
1 polymer ?
#
loop_
_entity_poly.entity_id
_entity_poly.type
_entity_poly.pdbx_seq_one_letter_code
_entity_poly.pdbx_strand_id
1 'polypeptide(L)'
;LITGSGDARADARQLADEPRAQEILLAIGSPADAAAKVEGWPADLADERLRTPNGYRVNPVLSAARGVSAFSHADRQLAIVVVNGETDVLPPPLSALFSRADPPLDVTAEGAELFALRDGYLPLYAARRKADGHTTYGLGFTPEAARRALRDAP
;
A
#
# COMPACT_ATOMS: atom_id res chain seq x y z
N LEU A 1 1.94 -8.31 5.27
CA LEU A 1 1.55 -7.42 4.14
C LEU A 1 2.20 -7.83 2.82
N ILE A 2 3.53 -7.90 2.74
CA ILE A 2 4.23 -8.25 1.49
C ILE A 2 4.43 -9.77 1.32
N THR A 3 4.52 -10.51 2.42
CA THR A 3 4.83 -11.95 2.47
C THR A 3 3.64 -12.88 2.16
N GLY A 4 2.41 -12.34 2.08
CA GLY A 4 1.25 -13.04 1.52
C GLY A 4 0.85 -14.35 2.23
N SER A 5 0.55 -14.32 3.52
CA SER A 5 -0.22 -15.43 4.10
C SER A 5 -1.59 -15.51 3.44
N GLY A 6 -2.04 -16.72 3.16
CA GLY A 6 -3.30 -16.98 2.45
C GLY A 6 -4.56 -16.58 3.24
N ASP A 7 -4.43 -16.30 4.54
CA ASP A 7 -5.51 -15.84 5.40
C ASP A 7 -5.05 -14.72 6.33
N ALA A 8 -5.11 -13.49 5.83
CA ALA A 8 -4.74 -12.30 6.58
C ALA A 8 -5.63 -12.05 7.81
N ARG A 9 -6.86 -12.58 7.85
CA ARG A 9 -7.73 -12.46 9.03
C ARG A 9 -7.27 -13.41 10.14
N ALA A 10 -6.85 -14.63 9.80
CA ALA A 10 -6.28 -15.57 10.77
C ALA A 10 -4.97 -15.03 11.36
N ASP A 11 -4.07 -14.51 10.53
CA ASP A 11 -2.80 -13.93 10.98
C ASP A 11 -3.00 -12.69 11.87
N ALA A 12 -3.90 -11.79 11.48
CA ALA A 12 -4.17 -10.60 12.28
C ALA A 12 -4.86 -10.94 13.62
N ARG A 13 -5.67 -12.02 13.68
CA ARG A 13 -6.24 -12.51 14.94
C ARG A 13 -5.20 -13.12 15.88
N GLN A 14 -4.13 -13.72 15.37
CA GLN A 14 -3.03 -14.21 16.20
C GLN A 14 -2.25 -13.08 16.87
N LEU A 15 -2.35 -11.87 16.34
CA LEU A 15 -1.72 -10.64 16.85
C LEU A 15 -2.72 -9.72 17.57
N ALA A 16 -3.91 -10.21 17.97
CA ALA A 16 -5.06 -9.40 18.39
C ALA A 16 -4.83 -8.44 19.56
N ASP A 17 -3.78 -8.65 20.37
CA ASP A 17 -3.38 -7.75 21.45
C ASP A 17 -2.56 -6.54 20.97
N GLU A 18 -2.21 -6.47 19.68
CA GLU A 18 -1.52 -5.34 19.08
C GLU A 18 -2.51 -4.35 18.44
N PRO A 19 -2.47 -3.04 18.81
CA PRO A 19 -3.30 -2.00 18.18
C PRO A 19 -3.23 -1.99 16.63
N ARG A 20 -2.10 -2.40 16.06
CA ARG A 20 -1.89 -2.48 14.60
C ARG A 20 -2.63 -3.63 13.94
N ALA A 21 -2.77 -4.76 14.63
CA ALA A 21 -3.57 -5.88 14.15
C ALA A 21 -5.05 -5.49 14.07
N GLN A 22 -5.53 -4.67 15.00
CA GLN A 22 -6.89 -4.14 14.96
C GLN A 22 -7.11 -3.22 13.76
N GLU A 23 -6.15 -2.38 13.38
CA GLU A 23 -6.27 -1.54 12.18
C GLU A 23 -6.27 -2.37 10.88
N ILE A 24 -5.51 -3.48 10.83
CA ILE A 24 -5.59 -4.45 9.73
C ILE A 24 -6.97 -5.11 9.70
N LEU A 25 -7.46 -5.58 10.84
CA LEU A 25 -8.77 -6.21 10.96
C LEU A 25 -9.90 -5.24 10.60
N LEU A 26 -9.78 -3.96 10.98
CA LEU A 26 -10.73 -2.91 10.62
C LEU A 26 -10.70 -2.66 9.11
N ALA A 27 -9.53 -2.52 8.50
CA ALA A 27 -9.43 -2.34 7.06
C ALA A 27 -10.05 -3.50 6.29
N ILE A 28 -9.91 -4.74 6.76
CA ILE A 28 -10.50 -5.93 6.11
C ILE A 28 -11.99 -6.11 6.45
N GLY A 29 -12.42 -5.74 7.65
CA GLY A 29 -13.78 -5.94 8.16
C GLY A 29 -14.75 -4.83 7.77
N SER A 30 -14.27 -3.59 7.83
CA SER A 30 -14.98 -2.35 7.53
C SER A 30 -14.08 -1.36 6.78
N PRO A 31 -13.79 -1.59 5.48
CA PRO A 31 -12.87 -0.72 4.73
C PRO A 31 -13.29 0.74 4.65
N ALA A 32 -14.60 1.02 4.64
CA ALA A 32 -15.13 2.39 4.64
C ALA A 32 -14.78 3.13 5.94
N ASP A 33 -14.89 2.46 7.09
CA ASP A 33 -14.53 3.03 8.39
C ASP A 33 -13.03 3.28 8.50
N ALA A 34 -12.21 2.36 7.97
CA ALA A 34 -10.76 2.54 7.90
C ALA A 34 -10.37 3.73 7.03
N ALA A 35 -11.04 3.93 5.88
CA ALA A 35 -10.83 5.08 5.02
C ALA A 35 -11.26 6.40 5.68
N ALA A 36 -12.41 6.42 6.38
CA ALA A 36 -12.91 7.60 7.06
C ALA A 36 -11.99 8.12 8.19
N LYS A 37 -11.12 7.26 8.74
CA LYS A 37 -10.11 7.64 9.74
C LYS A 37 -8.87 8.33 9.15
N VAL A 38 -8.66 8.23 7.83
CA VAL A 38 -7.46 8.77 7.18
C VAL A 38 -7.74 10.19 6.71
N GLU A 39 -7.16 11.17 7.41
CA GLU A 39 -7.28 12.58 7.05
C GLU A 39 -6.75 12.82 5.63
N GLY A 40 -7.52 13.53 4.80
CA GLY A 40 -7.18 13.80 3.40
C GLY A 40 -7.38 12.62 2.45
N TRP A 41 -7.96 11.50 2.90
CA TRP A 41 -8.30 10.39 2.01
C TRP A 41 -9.45 10.78 1.07
N PRO A 42 -9.34 10.51 -0.26
CA PRO A 42 -10.42 10.85 -1.19
C PRO A 42 -11.67 10.00 -0.93
N ALA A 43 -12.83 10.64 -0.80
CA ALA A 43 -14.09 9.98 -0.44
C ALA A 43 -14.76 9.23 -1.60
N ASP A 44 -14.55 9.70 -2.84
CA ASP A 44 -15.33 9.28 -4.01
C ASP A 44 -14.57 8.38 -4.98
N LEU A 45 -13.59 7.61 -4.48
CA LEU A 45 -12.82 6.70 -5.33
C LEU A 45 -13.73 5.59 -5.89
N ALA A 46 -13.63 5.33 -7.19
CA ALA A 46 -14.31 4.24 -7.84
C ALA A 46 -13.41 3.00 -7.93
N ASP A 47 -13.99 1.82 -7.75
CA ASP A 47 -13.23 0.58 -7.97
C ASP A 47 -12.95 0.40 -9.46
N GLU A 48 -11.68 0.24 -9.79
CA GLU A 48 -11.23 -0.11 -11.13
C GLU A 48 -10.53 -1.46 -11.09
N ARG A 49 -10.80 -2.30 -12.09
CA ARG A 49 -10.17 -3.61 -12.24
C ARG A 49 -8.90 -3.48 -13.06
N LEU A 50 -7.77 -3.35 -12.37
CA LEU A 50 -6.46 -3.39 -13.01
C LEU A 50 -6.03 -4.82 -13.30
N ARG A 51 -5.29 -5.00 -14.40
CA ARG A 51 -4.67 -6.27 -14.73
C ARG A 51 -3.59 -6.58 -13.68
N THR A 52 -3.61 -7.80 -13.13
CA THR A 52 -2.56 -8.25 -12.23
C THR A 52 -1.22 -8.33 -12.98
N PRO A 53 -0.15 -7.68 -12.48
CA PRO A 53 1.18 -7.77 -13.08
C PRO A 53 1.73 -9.20 -13.08
N ASN A 54 2.59 -9.52 -14.05
CA ASN A 54 3.16 -10.86 -14.18
C ASN A 54 3.95 -11.28 -12.93
N GLY A 55 3.62 -12.44 -12.36
CA GLY A 55 4.26 -12.96 -11.14
C GLY A 55 3.70 -12.40 -9.83
N TYR A 56 2.77 -11.44 -9.90
CA TYR A 56 2.07 -10.92 -8.73
C TYR A 56 0.75 -11.66 -8.49
N ARG A 57 0.23 -11.52 -7.27
CA ARG A 57 -1.12 -11.96 -6.87
C ARG A 57 -1.86 -10.80 -6.22
N VAL A 58 -3.18 -10.78 -6.30
CA VAL A 58 -4.01 -9.78 -5.59
C VAL A 58 -3.73 -9.85 -4.09
N ASN A 59 -3.56 -8.67 -3.46
CA ASN A 59 -3.36 -8.55 -2.03
C ASN A 59 -4.66 -8.05 -1.37
N PRO A 60 -5.44 -8.92 -0.70
CA PRO A 60 -6.75 -8.56 -0.18
C PRO A 60 -6.70 -7.55 0.98
N VAL A 61 -5.57 -7.43 1.67
CA VAL A 61 -5.41 -6.50 2.79
C VAL A 61 -5.13 -5.09 2.28
N LEU A 62 -4.19 -4.98 1.34
CA LEU A 62 -3.81 -3.69 0.77
C LEU A 62 -4.84 -3.16 -0.23
N SER A 63 -5.68 -4.02 -0.80
CA SER A 63 -6.78 -3.65 -1.69
C SER A 63 -8.13 -3.53 -0.96
N ALA A 64 -8.13 -3.45 0.37
CA ALA A 64 -9.38 -3.52 1.12
C ALA A 64 -10.23 -2.26 0.92
N ALA A 65 -9.59 -1.09 0.85
CA ALA A 65 -10.27 0.18 0.65
C ALA A 65 -10.75 0.39 -0.78
N ARG A 66 -11.89 1.08 -0.91
CA ARG A 66 -12.50 1.39 -2.19
C ARG A 66 -11.55 2.20 -3.08
N GLY A 67 -11.50 1.84 -4.36
CA GLY A 67 -10.63 2.44 -5.36
C GLY A 67 -9.15 2.10 -5.18
N VAL A 68 -8.81 1.11 -4.36
CA VAL A 68 -7.43 0.65 -4.17
C VAL A 68 -7.27 -0.75 -4.77
N SER A 69 -6.45 -0.86 -5.80
CA SER A 69 -5.98 -2.14 -6.35
C SER A 69 -4.59 -2.44 -5.81
N ALA A 70 -4.38 -3.62 -5.22
CA ALA A 70 -3.07 -3.98 -4.69
C ALA A 70 -2.65 -5.40 -5.07
N PHE A 71 -1.35 -5.57 -5.28
CA PHE A 71 -0.75 -6.83 -5.70
C PHE A 71 0.54 -7.09 -4.92
N SER A 72 0.81 -8.35 -4.58
CA SER A 72 2.06 -8.78 -3.93
C SER A 72 2.80 -9.82 -4.74
N HIS A 73 4.13 -9.75 -4.69
CA HIS A 73 5.03 -10.77 -5.22
C HIS A 73 5.85 -11.35 -4.06
N ALA A 74 5.40 -12.48 -3.50
CA ALA A 74 5.97 -13.06 -2.28
C ALA A 74 7.47 -13.38 -2.41
N ASP A 75 7.88 -14.04 -3.50
CA ASP A 75 9.29 -14.46 -3.69
C ASP A 75 10.28 -13.29 -3.75
N ARG A 76 9.83 -12.15 -4.29
CA ARG A 76 10.64 -10.94 -4.42
C ARG A 76 10.42 -9.96 -3.27
N GLN A 77 9.46 -10.26 -2.39
CA GLN A 77 9.05 -9.41 -1.29
C GLN A 77 8.72 -7.98 -1.75
N LEU A 78 7.87 -7.89 -2.79
CA LEU A 78 7.40 -6.62 -3.36
C LEU A 78 5.88 -6.51 -3.23
N ALA A 79 5.37 -5.28 -3.19
CA ALA A 79 3.95 -5.01 -3.41
C ALA A 79 3.75 -3.77 -4.27
N ILE A 80 2.64 -3.73 -4.99
CA ILE A 80 2.17 -2.60 -5.78
C ILE A 80 0.81 -2.21 -5.20
N VAL A 81 0.60 -0.92 -5.00
CA VAL A 81 -0.69 -0.37 -4.59
C VAL A 81 -1.04 0.78 -5.52
N VAL A 82 -2.17 0.67 -6.20
CA VAL A 82 -2.69 1.70 -7.11
C VAL A 82 -3.97 2.25 -6.52
N VAL A 83 -4.00 3.57 -6.34
CA VAL A 83 -5.17 4.33 -5.90
C VAL A 83 -5.80 4.95 -7.14
N ASN A 84 -7.10 4.73 -7.36
CA ASN A 84 -7.87 5.29 -8.46
C ASN A 84 -8.28 6.76 -8.19
N GLY A 85 -7.26 7.58 -7.99
CA GLY A 85 -7.33 8.99 -7.66
C GLY A 85 -5.94 9.50 -7.28
N GLU A 86 -5.70 10.79 -7.53
CA GLU A 86 -4.48 11.44 -7.05
C GLU A 86 -4.60 11.75 -5.56
N THR A 87 -3.62 11.27 -4.80
CA THR A 87 -3.53 11.50 -3.36
C THR A 87 -2.08 11.62 -2.91
N ASP A 88 -1.87 12.43 -1.88
CA ASP A 88 -0.62 12.49 -1.14
C ASP A 88 -0.56 11.55 0.06
N VAL A 89 -1.68 10.95 0.44
CA VAL A 89 -1.77 10.13 1.64
C VAL A 89 -1.54 8.66 1.29
N LEU A 90 -0.96 7.91 2.22
CA LEU A 90 -0.86 6.45 2.08
C LEU A 90 -2.27 5.83 2.13
N PRO A 91 -2.55 4.80 1.31
CA PRO A 91 -3.82 4.10 1.39
C PRO A 91 -3.97 3.34 2.69
N PRO A 92 -5.16 3.27 3.30
CA PRO A 92 -5.41 2.32 4.38
C PRO A 92 -5.25 0.87 3.89
N PRO A 93 -4.72 -0.05 4.72
CA PRO A 93 -4.27 0.17 6.10
C PRO A 93 -2.84 0.73 6.22
N LEU A 94 -2.12 1.01 5.13
CA LEU A 94 -0.72 1.48 5.22
C LEU A 94 -0.60 2.78 6.02
N SER A 95 -1.53 3.73 5.86
CA SER A 95 -1.55 4.97 6.63
C SER A 95 -1.72 4.80 8.14
N ALA A 96 -2.33 3.69 8.59
CA ALA A 96 -2.45 3.38 10.01
C ALA A 96 -1.19 2.69 10.57
N LEU A 97 -0.37 2.11 9.69
CA LEU A 97 0.79 1.30 10.08
C LEU A 97 2.12 2.01 9.86
N PHE A 98 2.14 2.98 8.95
CA PHE A 98 3.32 3.67 8.51
C PHE A 98 3.03 5.15 8.25
N SER A 99 4.03 5.99 8.50
CA SER A 99 4.07 7.38 8.05
C SER A 99 5.15 7.56 6.99
N ARG A 100 4.99 8.54 6.09
CA ARG A 100 6.03 8.88 5.11
C ARG A 100 7.08 9.77 5.78
N ALA A 101 8.35 9.47 5.56
CA ALA A 101 9.43 10.37 5.91
C ALA A 101 9.47 11.56 4.94
N ASP A 102 9.38 12.78 5.46
CA ASP A 102 9.65 14.00 4.69
C ASP A 102 11.03 14.58 5.05
N PRO A 103 11.78 15.13 4.07
CA PRO A 103 11.51 15.12 2.62
C PRO A 103 11.73 13.72 1.98
N PRO A 104 11.29 13.50 0.72
CA PRO A 104 11.64 12.28 -0.02
C PRO A 104 13.16 12.06 -0.05
N LEU A 105 13.56 10.79 -0.03
CA LEU A 105 14.96 10.36 -0.15
C LEU A 105 15.53 10.64 -1.53
N ASP A 106 14.68 10.55 -2.56
CA ASP A 106 15.05 10.74 -3.96
C ASP A 106 13.83 11.13 -4.78
N VAL A 107 14.05 11.85 -5.87
CA VAL A 107 13.05 12.21 -6.87
C VAL A 107 13.63 11.94 -8.25
N THR A 108 13.00 11.02 -8.97
CA THR A 108 13.44 10.61 -10.32
C THR A 108 13.12 11.67 -11.37
N ALA A 109 13.76 11.60 -12.54
CA ALA A 109 13.51 12.50 -13.66
C ALA A 109 12.05 12.42 -14.16
N GLU A 110 11.42 11.26 -14.02
CA GLU A 110 10.03 10.99 -14.37
C GLU A 110 9.04 11.43 -13.29
N GLY A 111 9.50 12.12 -12.24
CA GLY A 111 8.66 12.67 -11.18
C GLY A 111 8.20 11.64 -10.13
N ALA A 112 8.74 10.41 -10.15
CA ALA A 112 8.50 9.46 -9.07
C ALA A 112 9.37 9.79 -7.84
N GLU A 113 8.77 9.74 -6.66
CA GLU A 113 9.41 10.08 -5.39
C GLU A 113 9.62 8.83 -4.54
N LEU A 114 10.76 8.75 -3.87
CA LEU A 114 11.10 7.64 -3.00
C LEU A 114 11.07 8.08 -1.54
N PHE A 115 10.33 7.36 -0.70
CA PHE A 115 10.20 7.62 0.72
C PHE A 115 10.66 6.42 1.54
N ALA A 116 11.33 6.68 2.67
CA ALA A 116 11.32 5.74 3.78
C ALA A 116 9.96 5.81 4.48
N LEU A 117 9.39 4.66 4.80
CA LEU A 117 8.20 4.55 5.63
C LEU A 117 8.64 4.32 7.09
N ARG A 118 8.15 5.18 7.99
CA ARG A 118 8.49 5.19 9.42
C ARG A 118 7.38 4.54 10.23
N ASP A 119 7.64 4.41 11.53
CA ASP A 119 6.75 3.87 12.56
C ASP A 119 6.38 2.39 12.43
N GLY A 120 6.58 1.76 11.27
CA GLY A 120 6.42 0.32 11.11
C GLY A 120 7.45 -0.52 11.89
N TYR A 121 7.12 -1.79 12.12
CA TYR A 121 8.02 -2.75 12.80
C TYR A 121 9.24 -3.15 11.97
N LEU A 122 9.14 -3.06 10.65
CA LEU A 122 10.21 -3.39 9.72
C LEU A 122 10.47 -2.19 8.80
N PRO A 123 11.73 -1.95 8.39
CA PRO A 123 12.06 -0.93 7.40
C PRO A 123 11.28 -1.20 6.11
N LEU A 124 10.52 -0.21 5.65
CA LEU A 124 9.77 -0.31 4.40
C LEU A 124 9.99 0.97 3.60
N TYR A 125 10.04 0.84 2.28
CA TYR A 125 10.21 1.96 1.36
C TYR A 125 9.04 2.00 0.38
N ALA A 126 8.67 3.20 -0.02
CA ALA A 126 7.63 3.44 -1.01
C ALA A 126 8.17 4.33 -2.13
N ALA A 127 8.12 3.85 -3.37
CA ALA A 127 8.30 4.66 -4.56
C ALA A 127 6.91 5.05 -5.08
N ARG A 128 6.62 6.35 -5.14
CA ARG A 128 5.32 6.90 -5.53
C ARG A 128 5.41 7.54 -6.91
N ARG A 129 4.41 7.32 -7.75
CA ARG A 129 4.17 8.10 -8.99
C ARG A 129 2.71 8.52 -9.04
N LYS A 130 2.46 9.78 -9.38
CA LYS A 130 1.13 10.29 -9.75
C LYS A 130 1.09 10.46 -11.27
N ALA A 131 0.17 9.78 -11.94
CA ALA A 131 0.02 9.86 -13.39
C ALA A 131 -1.40 9.40 -13.79
N ASP A 132 -1.94 10.01 -14.84
CA ASP A 132 -3.21 9.62 -15.47
C ASP A 132 -4.40 9.53 -14.49
N GLY A 133 -4.41 10.37 -13.44
CA GLY A 133 -5.45 10.37 -12.41
C GLY A 133 -5.27 9.30 -11.32
N HIS A 134 -4.16 8.57 -11.31
CA HIS A 134 -3.84 7.54 -10.32
C HIS A 134 -2.61 7.91 -9.48
N THR A 135 -2.63 7.52 -8.20
CA THR A 135 -1.40 7.41 -7.41
C THR A 135 -0.97 5.95 -7.30
N THR A 136 0.21 5.62 -7.81
CA THR A 136 0.82 4.29 -7.69
C THR A 136 1.95 4.29 -6.68
N TYR A 137 1.97 3.30 -5.81
CA TYR A 137 3.02 3.02 -4.84
C TYR A 137 3.65 1.66 -5.13
N GLY A 138 4.96 1.63 -5.38
CA GLY A 138 5.78 0.44 -5.30
C GLY A 138 6.39 0.30 -3.91
N LEU A 139 6.17 -0.85 -3.26
CA LEU A 139 6.62 -1.13 -1.90
C LEU A 139 7.69 -2.21 -1.88
N GLY A 140 8.70 -2.04 -1.03
CA GLY A 140 9.74 -3.04 -0.81
C GLY A 140 10.57 -2.75 0.44
N PHE A 141 11.28 -3.76 0.92
CA PHE A 141 12.16 -3.65 2.10
C PHE A 141 13.47 -2.90 1.83
N THR A 142 13.74 -2.55 0.57
CA THR A 142 14.85 -1.65 0.18
C THR A 142 14.37 -0.58 -0.81
N PRO A 143 15.11 0.54 -0.96
CA PRO A 143 14.86 1.55 -2.00
C PRO A 143 14.73 0.97 -3.42
N GLU A 144 15.64 0.07 -3.78
CA GLU A 144 15.70 -0.54 -5.11
C GLU A 144 14.49 -1.44 -5.36
N ALA A 145 14.06 -2.17 -4.33
CA ALA A 145 12.88 -3.01 -4.35
C ALA A 145 11.60 -2.19 -4.56
N ALA A 146 11.45 -1.08 -3.83
CA ALA A 146 10.32 -0.16 -4.01
C ALA A 146 10.27 0.44 -5.42
N ARG A 147 11.40 0.93 -5.94
CA ARG A 147 11.50 1.43 -7.33
C ARG A 147 11.19 0.34 -8.36
N ARG A 148 11.63 -0.90 -8.11
CA ARG A 148 11.33 -2.04 -8.98
C ARG A 148 9.84 -2.34 -9.00
N ALA A 149 9.20 -2.40 -7.83
CA ALA A 149 7.76 -2.62 -7.75
C ALA A 149 6.98 -1.54 -8.51
N LEU A 150 7.40 -0.27 -8.43
CA LEU A 150 6.77 0.82 -9.18
C LEU A 150 6.94 0.67 -10.70
N ARG A 151 8.06 0.13 -11.18
CA ARG A 151 8.26 -0.17 -12.61
C ARG A 151 7.43 -1.37 -13.09
N ASP A 152 7.16 -2.31 -12.20
CA ASP A 152 6.35 -3.50 -12.48
C ASP A 152 4.83 -3.20 -12.43
N ALA A 153 4.44 -1.97 -12.04
CA ALA A 153 3.05 -1.53 -11.96
C ALA A 153 2.36 -1.48 -13.34
N PRO A 154 1.05 -1.81 -13.40
CA PRO A 154 0.28 -1.86 -14.65
C PRO A 154 0.00 -0.47 -15.25
#